data_AF-A0A946HG81-F1
#
_entry.id   AF-A0A946HG81-F1
#
_cell.length_a   1.000
_cell.length_b   1.000
_cell.length_c   1.000
_cell.angle_alpha   90.00
_cell.angle_beta   90.00
_cell.angle_gamma   90.00
#
_symmetry.space_group_name_H-M   'P 1'
#
loop_
_entity.id
_entity.type
_entity.pdbx_description
1 polymer ?
#
loop_
_entity_poly.entity_id
_entity_poly.type
_entity_poly.pdbx_seq_one_letter_code
_entity_poly.pdbx_strand_id
1 'polypeptide(L)'
;MLQQPGFFDQGTLVSVMTLAPLDSALDYRAPEGGCHMGAYVEVPLGPRKVLGVVWEAGRGDYDLSKIRAVARVLNVAPMRAELQSFLERGADYTLTPRPAMLRLATRVPGLSNPPSMRKIYRPGATE
;
A
#
# COMPACT_ATOMS: atom_id res chain seq x y z
N MET A 1 1.14 -3.65 23.52
CA MET A 1 0.90 -3.84 22.08
C MET A 1 0.05 -2.66 21.63
N LEU A 2 0.65 -1.65 20.98
CA LEU A 2 -0.10 -0.49 20.49
C LEU A 2 -1.10 -0.99 19.43
N GLN A 3 -2.40 -0.81 19.68
CA GLN A 3 -3.41 -1.02 18.64
C GLN A 3 -3.13 0.01 17.55
N GLN A 4 -2.64 -0.45 16.40
CA GLN A 4 -2.48 0.44 15.28
C GLN A 4 -3.88 0.83 14.77
N PRO A 5 -4.12 2.11 14.45
CA PRO A 5 -5.42 2.54 13.98
C PRO A 5 -5.80 1.80 12.69
N GLY A 6 -7.03 1.29 12.62
CA GLY A 6 -7.54 0.61 11.42
C GLY A 6 -7.75 1.55 10.23
N PHE A 7 -7.81 2.86 10.48
CA PHE A 7 -8.00 3.92 9.50
C PHE A 7 -7.18 5.16 9.87
N PHE A 8 -6.63 5.83 8.86
CA PHE A 8 -5.84 7.04 8.96
C PHE A 8 -6.54 8.17 8.22
N ASP A 9 -6.87 9.25 8.94
CA ASP A 9 -7.46 10.44 8.35
C ASP A 9 -6.50 11.15 7.38
N GLN A 10 -7.04 11.92 6.46
CA GLN A 10 -6.28 12.70 5.49
C GLN A 10 -5.15 13.50 6.17
N GLY A 11 -3.96 13.48 5.56
CA GLY A 11 -2.79 14.23 6.06
C GLY A 11 -2.02 13.55 7.20
N THR A 12 -2.61 12.54 7.85
CA THR A 12 -1.93 11.69 8.84
C THR A 12 -0.75 10.96 8.22
N LEU A 13 0.33 10.77 8.96
CA LEU A 13 1.49 10.04 8.47
C LEU A 13 1.23 8.53 8.47
N VAL A 14 1.56 7.91 7.35
CA VAL A 14 1.48 6.47 7.14
C VAL A 14 2.79 5.97 6.56
N SER A 15 3.27 4.83 7.04
CA SER A 15 4.46 4.17 6.51
C SER A 15 4.04 3.17 5.44
N VAL A 16 4.58 3.31 4.23
CA VAL A 16 4.22 2.49 3.07
C VAL A 16 5.39 1.60 2.68
N MET A 17 5.17 0.29 2.73
CA MET A 17 6.08 -0.71 2.16
C MET A 17 5.87 -0.76 0.65
N THR A 18 6.87 -0.39 -0.13
CA THR A 18 6.76 -0.37 -1.60
C THR A 18 7.26 -1.68 -2.22
N LEU A 19 6.87 -1.96 -3.46
CA LEU A 19 7.43 -3.05 -4.26
C LEU A 19 8.82 -2.72 -4.85
N ALA A 20 9.31 -1.49 -4.68
CA ALA A 20 10.65 -1.13 -5.08
C ALA A 20 11.67 -1.74 -4.10
N PRO A 21 12.90 -2.05 -4.55
CA PRO A 21 13.94 -2.60 -3.69
C PRO A 21 14.49 -1.51 -2.75
N LEU A 22 13.72 -1.21 -1.69
CA LEU A 22 14.10 -0.30 -0.62
C LEU A 22 14.34 -1.11 0.66
N ASP A 23 15.28 -0.65 1.49
CA ASP A 23 15.62 -1.33 2.73
C ASP A 23 14.54 -1.16 3.81
N SER A 24 13.72 -0.11 3.71
CA SER A 24 12.66 0.21 4.64
C SER A 24 11.40 0.77 3.96
N ALA A 25 10.29 0.72 4.70
CA ALA A 25 9.11 1.48 4.35
C ALA A 25 9.38 2.99 4.47
N LEU A 26 8.64 3.79 3.69
CA LEU A 26 8.79 5.25 3.66
C LEU A 26 7.51 5.92 4.15
N ASP A 27 7.66 7.04 4.84
CA ASP A 27 6.54 7.83 5.32
C ASP A 27 5.90 8.66 4.19
N TYR A 28 4.58 8.63 4.15
CA TYR A 28 3.73 9.44 3.27
C TYR A 28 2.58 10.06 4.07
N ARG A 29 1.94 11.08 3.50
CA ARG A 29 0.66 11.58 4.01
C ARG A 29 -0.49 10.76 3.45
N ALA A 30 -1.42 10.37 4.31
CA ALA A 30 -2.68 9.77 3.91
C ALA A 30 -3.39 10.70 2.90
N PRO A 31 -3.97 10.13 1.82
CA PRO A 31 -4.56 10.91 0.75
C PRO A 31 -5.87 11.56 1.19
N GLU A 32 -6.47 12.35 0.30
CA GLU A 32 -7.84 12.82 0.49
C GLU A 32 -8.79 11.63 0.71
N GLY A 33 -9.66 11.74 1.71
CA GLY A 33 -10.54 10.64 2.13
C GLY A 33 -9.87 9.57 3.02
N GLY A 34 -8.59 9.73 3.37
CA GLY A 34 -7.87 8.84 4.27
C GLY A 34 -7.53 7.47 3.67
N CYS A 35 -6.97 6.58 4.47
CA CYS A 35 -6.68 5.21 4.06
C CYS A 35 -6.68 4.23 5.24
N HIS A 36 -6.87 2.95 4.95
CA HIS A 36 -6.83 1.89 5.95
C HIS A 36 -5.42 1.34 6.16
N MET A 37 -5.19 0.75 7.34
CA MET A 37 -4.07 -0.17 7.53
C MET A 37 -4.15 -1.31 6.51
N GLY A 38 -3.02 -1.68 5.90
CA GLY A 38 -2.98 -2.69 4.85
C GLY A 38 -3.56 -2.24 3.51
N ALA A 39 -4.00 -0.98 3.36
CA ALA A 39 -4.51 -0.51 2.08
C ALA A 39 -3.44 -0.57 1.00
N TYR A 40 -3.83 -1.05 -0.19
CA TYR A 40 -2.98 -1.01 -1.37
C TYR A 40 -2.99 0.40 -1.96
N VAL A 41 -1.81 0.94 -2.19
CA VAL A 41 -1.64 2.35 -2.58
C VAL A 41 -0.63 2.50 -3.71
N GLU A 42 -0.79 3.57 -4.48
CA GLU A 42 0.26 4.09 -5.36
C GLU A 42 0.89 5.31 -4.71
N VAL A 43 2.22 5.29 -4.62
CA VAL A 43 2.99 6.37 -4.00
C VAL A 43 4.03 6.92 -4.97
N PRO A 44 4.31 8.23 -4.93
CA PRO A 44 5.34 8.85 -5.76
C PRO A 44 6.74 8.52 -5.23
N LEU A 45 7.55 7.83 -6.04
CA LEU A 45 8.95 7.54 -5.74
C LEU A 45 9.84 8.14 -6.85
N GLY A 46 10.47 9.28 -6.54
CA GLY A 46 11.21 10.07 -7.53
C GLY A 46 10.29 10.55 -8.66
N PRO A 47 10.60 10.24 -9.94
CA PRO A 47 9.79 10.64 -11.09
C PRO A 47 8.63 9.69 -11.41
N ARG A 48 8.56 8.50 -10.78
CA ARG A 48 7.57 7.47 -11.08
C ARG A 48 6.61 7.22 -9.92
N LYS A 49 5.48 6.59 -10.21
CA LYS A 49 4.57 6.03 -9.19
C LYS A 49 4.84 4.54 -9.03
N VAL A 50 4.87 4.06 -7.80
CA VAL A 50 5.07 2.65 -7.47
C VAL A 50 3.95 2.16 -6.57
N LEU A 51 3.64 0.87 -6.68
CA LEU A 51 2.66 0.22 -5.81
C LEU A 51 3.29 -0.10 -4.45
N GLY A 52 2.49 -0.01 -3.40
CA GLY A 52 2.86 -0.37 -2.05
C GLY A 52 1.64 -0.67 -1.19
N VAL A 53 1.90 -0.97 0.09
CA VAL A 53 0.89 -1.26 1.10
C VAL A 53 1.17 -0.42 2.34
N VAL A 54 0.13 0.16 2.93
CA VAL A 54 0.21 0.85 4.22
C VAL A 54 0.53 -0.19 5.30
N TRP A 55 1.72 -0.12 5.89
CA TRP A 55 2.28 -1.17 6.73
C TRP A 55 2.22 -0.83 8.23
N GLU A 56 2.46 0.43 8.56
CA GLU A 56 2.39 0.93 9.94
C GLU A 56 2.03 2.43 9.94
N ALA A 57 1.77 2.97 11.13
CA ALA A 57 1.69 4.42 11.28
C ALA A 57 3.06 5.05 10.94
N GLY A 58 3.05 6.20 10.27
CA GLY A 58 4.29 6.89 9.91
C GLY A 58 5.01 7.37 11.16
N ARG A 59 6.34 7.24 11.19
CA ARG A 59 7.15 7.57 12.38
C ARG A 59 7.42 9.06 12.48
N GLY A 60 7.48 9.75 11.35
CA GLY A 60 7.80 11.18 11.30
C GLY A 60 9.28 11.48 11.53
N ASP A 61 10.15 10.48 11.32
CA ASP A 61 11.62 10.62 11.49
C ASP A 61 12.27 11.45 10.37
N TYR A 62 11.49 11.89 9.38
CA TYR A 62 11.92 12.71 8.25
C TYR A 62 11.35 14.12 8.31
N ASP A 63 12.02 15.04 7.61
CA ASP A 63 11.53 16.41 7.41
C ASP A 63 10.11 16.40 6.80
N LEU A 64 9.14 16.79 7.62
CA LEU A 64 7.71 16.78 7.29
C LEU A 64 7.36 17.61 6.05
N SER A 65 8.21 18.58 5.67
CA SER A 65 8.03 19.40 4.47
C SER A 65 8.34 18.63 3.18
N LYS A 66 9.15 17.57 3.26
CA LYS A 66 9.55 16.71 2.13
C LYS A 66 8.65 15.49 1.96
N ILE A 67 7.82 15.18 2.94
CA ILE A 67 6.89 14.05 2.90
C ILE A 67 5.80 14.33 1.87
N ARG A 68 5.71 13.45 0.87
CA ARG A 68 4.71 13.50 -0.19
C ARG A 68 3.43 12.78 0.24
N ALA A 69 2.32 13.13 -0.40
CA ALA A 69 1.06 12.41 -0.23
C ALA A 69 1.05 11.10 -1.02
N VAL A 70 0.30 10.12 -0.52
CA VAL A 70 -0.12 8.95 -1.29
C VAL A 70 -0.89 9.44 -2.54
N ALA A 71 -0.55 8.92 -3.72
CA ALA A 71 -1.13 9.40 -4.97
C ALA A 71 -2.53 8.82 -5.22
N ARG A 72 -2.76 7.56 -4.82
CA ARG A 72 -4.05 6.88 -4.99
C ARG A 72 -4.16 5.69 -4.04
N VAL A 73 -5.33 5.49 -3.43
CA VAL A 73 -5.70 4.22 -2.79
C VAL A 73 -6.39 3.34 -3.83
N LEU A 74 -5.97 2.08 -3.94
CA LEU A 74 -6.59 1.13 -4.85
C LEU A 74 -7.91 0.66 -4.24
N ASN A 75 -8.97 0.62 -5.06
CA ASN A 75 -10.26 0.08 -4.66
C ASN A 75 -10.23 -1.47 -4.67
N VAL A 76 -9.58 -2.03 -3.65
CA VAL A 76 -9.47 -3.46 -3.33
C VAL A 76 -9.49 -3.62 -1.81
N ALA A 77 -9.85 -4.81 -1.31
CA ALA A 77 -9.84 -5.06 0.12
C ALA A 77 -8.43 -4.87 0.73
N PRO A 78 -8.30 -4.19 1.88
CA PRO A 78 -7.01 -4.04 2.55
C PRO A 78 -6.36 -5.38 2.91
N MET A 79 -5.03 -5.43 2.89
CA MET A 79 -4.25 -6.56 3.37
C MET A 79 -4.49 -6.77 4.86
N ARG A 80 -5.01 -7.95 5.20
CA ARG A 80 -5.23 -8.32 6.59
C ARG A 80 -3.93 -8.44 7.38
N ALA A 81 -4.00 -8.16 8.69
CA ALA A 81 -2.85 -8.22 9.59
C ALA A 81 -2.19 -9.60 9.63
N GLU A 82 -2.95 -10.69 9.49
CA GLU A 82 -2.40 -12.04 9.49
C GLU A 82 -1.50 -12.30 8.27
N LEU A 83 -1.86 -11.74 7.10
CA LEU A 83 -1.03 -11.84 5.91
C LEU A 83 0.23 -10.96 6.05
N GLN A 84 0.12 -9.75 6.60
CA GLN A 84 1.30 -8.90 6.87
C GLN A 84 2.29 -9.63 7.78
N SER A 85 1.83 -10.16 8.91
CA SER A 85 2.65 -10.92 9.86
C SER A 85 3.23 -12.21 9.25
N PHE A 86 2.49 -12.90 8.39
CA PHE A 86 3.01 -14.04 7.65
C PHE A 86 4.17 -13.64 6.72
N LEU A 87 4.02 -12.55 5.96
CA LEU A 87 5.05 -12.05 5.05
C LEU A 87 6.31 -11.58 5.81
N GLU A 88 6.13 -10.92 6.95
CA GLU A 88 7.26 -10.52 7.82
C GLU A 88 8.03 -11.73 8.34
N ARG A 89 7.33 -12.69 8.95
CA ARG A 89 7.97 -13.92 9.46
C ARG A 89 8.64 -14.72 8.35
N GLY A 90 8.00 -14.81 7.19
CA GLY A 90 8.58 -15.45 6.02
C GLY A 90 9.86 -14.75 5.56
N ALA A 91 9.82 -13.42 5.42
CA ALA A 91 10.97 -12.59 5.06
C ALA A 91 12.15 -12.78 6.03
N ASP A 92 11.87 -12.71 7.33
CA ASP A 92 12.89 -12.82 8.38
C ASP A 92 13.46 -14.25 8.43
N TYR A 93 12.64 -15.29 8.27
CA TYR A 93 13.08 -16.69 8.28
C TYR A 93 13.96 -17.04 7.08
N THR A 94 13.62 -16.55 5.89
CA THR A 94 14.36 -16.85 4.66
C THR A 94 15.40 -15.79 4.31
N LEU A 95 15.64 -14.82 5.19
CA LEU A 95 16.49 -13.64 4.95
C LEU A 95 16.17 -12.95 3.61
N THR A 96 14.90 -12.97 3.22
CA THR A 96 14.43 -12.39 1.97
C THR A 96 13.98 -10.95 2.22
N PRO A 97 14.37 -9.98 1.38
CA PRO A 97 13.91 -8.61 1.53
C PRO A 97 12.38 -8.52 1.57
N ARG A 98 11.81 -7.80 2.55
CA ARG A 98 10.35 -7.64 2.70
C ARG A 98 9.65 -7.13 1.43
N PRO A 99 10.21 -6.17 0.66
CA PRO A 99 9.62 -5.77 -0.63
C PRO A 99 9.48 -6.93 -1.62
N ALA A 100 10.40 -7.91 -1.60
CA ALA A 100 10.33 -9.08 -2.47
C ALA A 100 9.20 -10.03 -2.04
N MET A 101 9.02 -10.26 -0.74
CA MET A 101 7.88 -11.03 -0.20
C MET A 101 6.55 -10.35 -0.55
N LEU A 102 6.46 -9.03 -0.38
CA LEU A 102 5.28 -8.27 -0.76
C LEU A 102 5.00 -8.40 -2.27
N ARG A 103 6.03 -8.30 -3.11
CA ARG A 103 5.90 -8.45 -4.57
C ARG A 103 5.36 -9.82 -4.97
N LEU A 104 5.71 -10.88 -4.25
CA LEU A 104 5.15 -12.22 -4.46
C LEU A 104 3.66 -12.26 -4.09
N ALA A 105 3.29 -11.66 -2.95
CA ALA A 105 1.91 -11.61 -2.48
C ALA A 105 0.97 -10.78 -3.37
N THR A 106 1.49 -9.77 -4.07
CA THR A 106 0.68 -8.81 -4.86
C THR A 106 0.72 -9.06 -6.37
N ARG A 107 1.09 -10.27 -6.81
CA ARG A 107 1.28 -10.58 -8.24
C ARG A 107 -0.06 -10.92 -8.92
N VAL A 108 -0.94 -9.93 -9.02
CA VAL A 108 -2.25 -10.05 -9.70
C VAL A 108 -2.26 -9.21 -10.98
N PRO A 109 -2.61 -9.79 -12.15
CA PRO A 109 -2.76 -9.02 -13.38
C PRO A 109 -3.76 -7.88 -13.22
N GLY A 110 -3.32 -6.66 -13.53
CA GLY A 110 -4.18 -5.48 -13.51
C GLY A 110 -4.47 -4.88 -12.14
N LEU A 111 -3.79 -5.30 -11.07
CA LEU A 111 -3.96 -4.72 -9.73
C LEU A 111 -3.79 -3.19 -9.72
N SER A 112 -2.78 -2.68 -10.44
CA SER A 112 -2.51 -1.25 -10.57
C SER A 112 -3.22 -0.59 -11.76
N ASN A 113 -4.06 -1.32 -12.51
CA ASN A 113 -4.67 -0.77 -13.71
C ASN A 113 -5.49 0.49 -13.38
N PRO A 114 -5.41 1.54 -14.21
CA PRO A 114 -6.30 2.69 -14.06
C PRO A 114 -7.76 2.22 -14.24
N PRO A 115 -8.73 2.99 -13.70
CA PRO A 115 -10.14 2.65 -13.85
C PRO A 115 -10.57 2.43 -15.31
N SER A 116 -9.97 3.16 -16.25
CA SER A 116 -10.22 3.04 -17.70
C SER A 116 -9.87 1.69 -18.31
N MET A 117 -9.00 0.91 -17.66
CA MET A 117 -8.58 -0.42 -18.14
C MET A 117 -9.36 -1.57 -17.48
N ARG A 118 -10.40 -1.26 -16.69
CA ARG A 118 -11.23 -2.27 -16.04
C ARG A 118 -12.27 -2.81 -17.02
N LYS A 119 -12.38 -4.14 -17.11
CA LYS A 119 -13.50 -4.78 -17.82
C LYS A 119 -14.76 -4.66 -16.96
N ILE A 120 -15.82 -4.11 -17.52
CA ILE A 120 -17.14 -4.03 -16.87
C ILE A 120 -18.09 -5.03 -17.52
N TYR A 121 -18.84 -5.77 -16.70
CA TYR A 121 -19.91 -6.64 -17.16
C TYR A 121 -21.23 -5.91 -16.94
N ARG A 122 -22.09 -5.91 -17.97
CA ARG A 122 -23.44 -5.36 -17.93
C ARG A 122 -24.42 -6.51 -18.16
N PRO A 123 -25.57 -6.55 -17.47
CA PRO A 123 -26.64 -7.47 -17.82
C PRO A 123 -27.01 -7.35 -19.31
N GLY A 124 -27.15 -8.49 -19.99
CA GLY A 124 -27.72 -8.50 -21.34
C GLY A 124 -29.16 -8.01 -21.32
N ALA A 125 -29.63 -7.37 -22.40
CA ALA A 125 -31.06 -7.11 -22.54
C ALA A 125 -31.78 -8.46 -22.59
N THR A 126 -32.80 -8.62 -21.76
CA THR A 126 -33.73 -9.75 -21.87
C THR A 126 -34.62 -9.45 -23.07
N GLU A 127 -34.61 -10.33 -24.08
CA GLU A 127 -35.64 -10.32 -25.14
C GLU A 127 -37.00 -10.69 -24.56
#